data_AF-A0A6I1JGJ7-F1
#
_entry.id   AF-A0A6I1JGJ7-F1
#
_cell.length_a   1.000
_cell.length_b   1.000
_cell.length_c   1.000
_cell.angle_alpha   90.00
_cell.angle_beta   90.00
_cell.angle_gamma   90.00
#
_symmetry.space_group_name_H-M   'P 1'
#
loop_
_entity.id
_entity.type
_entity.pdbx_description
1 polymer ?
#
loop_
_entity_poly.entity_id
_entity_poly.type
_entity_poly.pdbx_seq_one_letter_code
_entity_poly.pdbx_strand_id
1 'polypeptide(L)'
;MPQIFSRHSAAGVAPKTLKDGLVPVAVDVSPGRAAVVSFSDGSKSPSSCLRCATAPCMAYADAEVVSASLPDFPADRNPAVCPAGAMSRKDGSAPVVSPDACMLCGVCASRCQVGAIRMVPHAVVDDAQRDAFPETDDPAESLAALEAFLSVPRTGDFLLESDALVDEMRSRLLAAWGRVGDRFPDHLARNLLIAAGAGAAMRRKGDNAARMDIALGAPWPAFGCAEAEFGDVAVLDAPRDLMDDVAVSVGRFGKDQDTLVALVVTDVLPNRRSEYWRIVQDVREVLGVKIGTATVLALCLLVWRGKKISDLPADLFHVDVDTESYRTAVLEPILGRKLKIGSAPRPSVDVAK
;
A
#
# COMPACT_ATOMS: atom_id res chain seq x y z
N MET A 1 -11.23 30.94 -36.02
CA MET A 1 -12.44 30.33 -35.42
C MET A 1 -12.05 28.97 -34.88
N PRO A 2 -12.08 28.73 -33.56
CA PRO A 2 -11.81 27.41 -33.01
C PRO A 2 -13.04 26.53 -33.21
N GLN A 3 -12.84 25.34 -33.80
CA GLN A 3 -13.86 24.30 -33.80
C GLN A 3 -14.06 23.81 -32.37
N ILE A 4 -15.24 24.09 -31.85
CA ILE A 4 -15.77 23.52 -30.62
C ILE A 4 -15.89 22.01 -30.86
N PHE A 5 -15.04 21.22 -30.20
CA PHE A 5 -15.24 19.78 -30.10
C PHE A 5 -16.54 19.55 -29.33
N SER A 6 -17.62 19.32 -30.08
CA SER A 6 -18.81 18.64 -29.58
C SER A 6 -18.37 17.29 -29.00
N ARG A 7 -18.27 17.21 -27.68
CA ARG A 7 -18.18 15.93 -26.96
C ARG A 7 -19.49 15.20 -27.24
N HIS A 8 -19.47 14.27 -28.19
CA HIS A 8 -20.44 13.20 -28.19
C HIS A 8 -20.18 12.36 -26.94
N SER A 9 -20.93 12.65 -25.87
CA SER A 9 -21.03 11.79 -24.70
C SER A 9 -21.68 10.49 -25.17
N ALA A 10 -20.88 9.45 -25.41
CA ALA A 10 -21.38 8.10 -25.28
C ALA A 10 -22.01 8.01 -23.88
N ALA A 11 -23.25 7.52 -23.79
CA ALA A 11 -23.97 7.40 -22.52
C ALA A 11 -23.09 6.61 -21.54
N GLY A 12 -22.53 7.30 -20.55
CA GLY A 12 -21.73 6.68 -19.50
C GLY A 12 -22.60 5.74 -18.69
N VAL A 13 -22.00 4.70 -18.12
CA VAL A 13 -22.70 3.82 -17.19
C VAL A 13 -23.03 4.63 -15.93
N ALA A 14 -24.29 4.66 -15.52
CA ALA A 14 -24.75 5.46 -14.38
C ALA A 14 -24.01 5.05 -13.08
N PRO A 15 -23.59 6.01 -12.23
CA PRO A 15 -23.04 5.69 -10.92
C PRO A 15 -24.11 5.05 -10.03
N LYS A 16 -23.68 4.48 -8.89
CA LYS A 16 -24.60 3.98 -7.86
C LYS A 16 -24.58 4.87 -6.64
N THR A 17 -25.69 4.82 -5.90
CA THR A 17 -25.89 5.47 -4.61
C THR A 17 -26.31 4.45 -3.55
N LEU A 18 -26.64 4.91 -2.34
CA LEU A 18 -27.30 4.12 -1.32
C LEU A 18 -28.81 4.29 -1.43
N LYS A 19 -29.56 3.20 -1.25
CA LYS A 19 -31.02 3.27 -1.16
C LYS A 19 -31.45 4.16 0.01
N ASP A 20 -32.46 5.00 -0.21
CA ASP A 20 -33.04 5.87 0.80
C ASP A 20 -33.31 5.15 2.13
N GLY A 21 -32.88 5.78 3.22
CA GLY A 21 -33.03 5.27 4.58
C GLY A 21 -31.96 4.27 5.02
N LEU A 22 -31.10 3.78 4.12
CA LEU A 22 -29.97 2.92 4.49
C LEU A 22 -28.74 3.76 4.86
N VAL A 23 -28.27 3.60 6.10
CA VAL A 23 -27.00 4.17 6.56
C VAL A 23 -26.03 3.04 6.87
N PRO A 24 -24.85 2.95 6.20
CA PRO A 24 -23.88 1.90 6.47
C PRO A 24 -23.27 2.08 7.86
N VAL A 25 -23.13 0.99 8.61
CA VAL A 25 -22.56 1.01 9.98
C VAL A 25 -21.35 0.09 10.13
N ALA A 26 -21.17 -0.89 9.24
CA ALA A 26 -19.98 -1.73 9.20
C ALA A 26 -19.79 -2.34 7.81
N VAL A 27 -18.55 -2.60 7.42
CA VAL A 27 -18.18 -3.39 6.23
C VAL A 27 -17.28 -4.54 6.65
N ASP A 28 -17.75 -5.77 6.47
CA ASP A 28 -16.97 -6.97 6.76
C ASP A 28 -16.39 -7.54 5.45
N VAL A 29 -15.07 -7.63 5.37
CA VAL A 29 -14.36 -8.20 4.22
C VAL A 29 -13.95 -9.64 4.50
N SER A 30 -13.99 -10.47 3.46
CA SER A 30 -13.60 -11.87 3.54
C SER A 30 -12.88 -12.29 2.27
N PRO A 31 -11.84 -13.16 2.34
CA PRO A 31 -11.10 -13.56 1.15
C PRO A 31 -12.00 -14.18 0.09
N GLY A 32 -11.85 -13.70 -1.14
CA GLY A 32 -12.59 -14.17 -2.32
C GLY A 32 -14.10 -13.92 -2.35
N ARG A 33 -14.68 -13.26 -1.34
CA ARG A 33 -16.12 -12.94 -1.29
C ARG A 33 -16.32 -11.43 -1.42
N ALA A 34 -17.49 -11.05 -1.92
CA ALA A 34 -17.93 -9.66 -1.80
C ALA A 34 -18.01 -9.29 -0.31
N ALA A 35 -17.59 -8.08 0.04
CA ALA A 35 -17.76 -7.59 1.41
C ALA A 35 -19.24 -7.54 1.78
N VAL A 36 -19.56 -7.63 3.05
CA VAL A 36 -20.95 -7.49 3.55
C VAL A 36 -21.08 -6.16 4.27
N VAL A 37 -21.96 -5.31 3.78
CA VAL A 37 -22.34 -4.06 4.43
C VAL A 37 -23.50 -4.32 5.37
N SER A 38 -23.35 -3.93 6.62
CA SER A 38 -24.45 -3.87 7.59
C SER A 38 -24.98 -2.44 7.67
N PHE A 39 -26.30 -2.29 7.72
CA PHE A 39 -26.98 -1.00 7.74
C PHE A 39 -27.64 -0.73 9.10
N SER A 40 -27.97 0.54 9.36
CA SER A 40 -28.57 1.01 10.62
C SER A 40 -29.94 0.42 10.93
N ASP A 41 -30.67 -0.06 9.92
CA ASP A 41 -31.96 -0.75 10.08
C ASP A 41 -31.82 -2.24 10.45
N GLY A 42 -30.59 -2.73 10.61
CA GLY A 42 -30.26 -4.13 10.89
C GLY A 42 -30.17 -5.02 9.65
N SER A 43 -30.50 -4.51 8.47
CA SER A 43 -30.35 -5.24 7.21
C SER A 43 -28.87 -5.39 6.83
N LYS A 44 -28.61 -6.35 5.95
CA LYS A 44 -27.28 -6.60 5.38
C LYS A 44 -27.37 -6.79 3.88
N SER A 45 -26.38 -6.30 3.16
CA SER A 45 -26.26 -6.53 1.72
C SER A 45 -24.81 -6.76 1.36
N PRO A 46 -24.48 -7.65 0.41
CA PRO A 46 -23.14 -7.66 -0.15
C PRO A 46 -22.85 -6.30 -0.80
N SER A 47 -21.61 -5.84 -0.73
CA SER A 47 -21.18 -4.57 -1.31
C SER A 47 -21.30 -4.56 -2.82
N SER A 48 -21.36 -3.37 -3.41
CA SER A 48 -21.27 -3.16 -4.85
C SER A 48 -20.43 -1.92 -5.17
N CYS A 49 -19.76 -1.92 -6.31
CA CYS A 49 -18.97 -0.79 -6.79
C CYS A 49 -19.89 0.41 -7.02
N LEU A 50 -19.62 1.53 -6.36
CA LEU A 50 -20.37 2.77 -6.58
C LEU A 50 -20.03 3.47 -7.91
N ARG A 51 -19.03 2.96 -8.65
CA ARG A 51 -18.49 3.58 -9.86
C ARG A 51 -18.07 5.04 -9.60
N CYS A 52 -17.46 5.30 -8.44
CA CYS A 52 -17.12 6.63 -7.95
C CYS A 52 -16.44 7.49 -9.03
N ALA A 53 -16.88 8.74 -9.19
CA ALA A 53 -16.28 9.67 -10.15
C ALA A 53 -14.78 9.87 -9.90
N THR A 54 -14.39 10.04 -8.64
CA THR A 54 -12.99 10.23 -8.20
C THR A 54 -12.16 8.95 -8.23
N ALA A 55 -12.80 7.77 -8.30
CA ALA A 55 -12.16 6.46 -8.30
C ALA A 55 -10.94 6.33 -7.36
N PRO A 56 -11.12 6.50 -6.02
CA PRO A 56 -10.00 6.49 -5.07
C PRO A 56 -9.23 5.17 -5.08
N CYS A 57 -9.84 4.06 -5.51
CA CYS A 57 -9.16 2.78 -5.68
C CYS A 57 -8.19 2.72 -6.87
N MET A 58 -8.22 3.70 -7.78
CA MET A 58 -7.36 3.81 -8.96
C MET A 58 -6.37 4.98 -8.87
N ALA A 59 -6.78 6.08 -8.25
CA ALA A 59 -5.99 7.31 -8.16
C ALA A 59 -5.87 7.83 -6.71
N TYR A 60 -4.66 8.23 -6.33
CA TYR A 60 -4.41 9.10 -5.20
C TYR A 60 -4.71 10.54 -5.57
N ALA A 61 -5.20 11.32 -4.60
CA ALA A 61 -5.21 12.77 -4.70
C ALA A 61 -3.77 13.31 -4.59
N ASP A 62 -3.51 14.48 -5.18
CA ASP A 62 -2.20 15.14 -5.14
C ASP A 62 -1.62 15.27 -3.72
N ALA A 63 -2.48 15.58 -2.75
CA ALA A 63 -2.08 15.74 -1.35
C ALA A 63 -1.65 14.42 -0.68
N GLU A 64 -2.05 13.26 -1.20
CA GLU A 64 -1.71 11.95 -0.63
C GLU A 64 -0.32 11.44 -1.06
N VAL A 65 0.26 12.00 -2.13
CA VAL A 65 1.55 11.56 -2.70
C VAL A 65 2.68 12.57 -2.49
N VAL A 66 2.46 13.56 -1.61
CA VAL A 66 3.44 14.56 -1.20
C VAL A 66 3.63 14.50 0.32
N SER A 67 4.83 14.83 0.80
CA SER A 67 5.13 14.83 2.23
C SER A 67 5.01 16.24 2.78
N ALA A 68 4.00 16.47 3.64
CA ALA A 68 3.90 17.73 4.38
C ALA A 68 5.08 17.93 5.34
N SER A 69 5.72 16.84 5.78
CA SER A 69 6.91 16.87 6.63
C SER A 69 8.15 17.39 5.89
N LEU A 70 8.12 17.39 4.55
CA LEU A 70 9.20 17.93 3.70
C LEU A 70 8.62 18.63 2.46
N PRO A 71 8.10 19.87 2.59
CA PRO A 71 7.37 20.55 1.53
C PRO A 71 8.16 20.76 0.23
N ASP A 72 9.48 20.96 0.34
CA ASP A 72 10.38 21.18 -0.81
C ASP A 72 10.90 19.87 -1.43
N PHE A 73 10.42 18.72 -0.96
CA PHE A 73 10.79 17.43 -1.56
C PHE A 73 10.27 17.37 -3.00
N PRO A 74 11.12 17.01 -3.99
CA PRO A 74 10.72 16.94 -5.39
C PRO A 74 9.90 15.68 -5.66
N ALA A 75 8.68 15.63 -5.12
CA ALA A 75 7.82 14.47 -5.18
C ALA A 75 7.38 14.13 -6.61
N ASP A 76 7.46 12.86 -6.96
CA ASP A 76 6.75 12.28 -8.08
C ASP A 76 5.26 12.16 -7.75
N ARG A 77 4.44 12.87 -8.52
CA ARG A 77 2.99 12.96 -8.33
C ARG A 77 2.22 11.90 -9.11
N ASN A 78 2.83 10.80 -9.51
CA ASN A 78 2.13 9.71 -10.17
C ASN A 78 0.95 9.24 -9.29
N PRO A 79 -0.31 9.46 -9.73
CA PRO A 79 -1.47 9.21 -8.89
C PRO A 79 -1.85 7.73 -8.86
N ALA A 80 -1.24 6.86 -9.69
CA ALA A 80 -1.67 5.49 -9.83
C ALA A 80 -1.57 4.71 -8.50
N VAL A 81 -2.71 4.17 -8.07
CA VAL A 81 -2.85 3.30 -6.88
C VAL A 81 -2.30 1.90 -7.15
N CYS A 82 -2.48 1.39 -8.36
CA CYS A 82 -1.92 0.09 -8.74
C CYS A 82 -0.50 0.28 -9.27
N PRO A 83 0.56 -0.05 -8.50
CA PRO A 83 1.95 0.10 -8.96
C PRO A 83 2.27 -0.85 -10.12
N ALA A 84 1.55 -1.98 -10.20
CA ALA A 84 1.66 -2.92 -11.30
C ALA A 84 0.91 -2.45 -12.56
N GLY A 85 0.17 -1.34 -12.55
CA GLY A 85 -0.61 -0.89 -13.71
C GLY A 85 -1.68 -1.88 -14.17
N ALA A 86 -2.24 -2.68 -13.26
CA ALA A 86 -3.22 -3.72 -13.58
C ALA A 86 -4.65 -3.20 -13.72
N MET A 87 -4.93 -1.96 -13.32
CA MET A 87 -6.28 -1.39 -13.31
C MET A 87 -6.51 -0.50 -14.54
N SER A 88 -7.71 -0.63 -15.11
CA SER A 88 -8.20 0.24 -16.19
C SER A 88 -9.67 0.57 -15.97
N ARG A 89 -10.17 1.61 -16.63
CA ARG A 89 -11.58 2.02 -16.56
C ARG A 89 -11.98 2.63 -17.89
N LYS A 90 -13.20 2.38 -18.34
CA LYS A 90 -13.79 3.01 -19.53
C LYS A 90 -14.97 3.88 -19.11
N ASP A 91 -14.96 5.16 -19.46
CA ASP A 91 -16.12 6.07 -19.47
C ASP A 91 -17.15 5.85 -18.33
N GLY A 92 -16.73 6.06 -17.09
CA GLY A 92 -17.63 5.97 -15.93
C GLY A 92 -17.96 4.55 -15.45
N SER A 93 -17.58 3.50 -16.18
CA SER A 93 -17.78 2.10 -15.77
C SER A 93 -17.11 1.76 -14.44
N ALA A 94 -17.46 0.63 -13.84
CA ALA A 94 -16.62 0.05 -12.79
C ALA A 94 -15.18 -0.19 -13.31
N PRO A 95 -14.15 -0.02 -12.48
CA PRO A 95 -12.79 -0.41 -12.84
C PRO A 95 -12.70 -1.90 -13.16
N VAL A 96 -11.79 -2.26 -14.07
CA VAL A 96 -11.44 -3.63 -14.42
C VAL A 96 -9.99 -3.88 -14.07
N VAL A 97 -9.71 -5.04 -13.49
CA VAL A 97 -8.36 -5.47 -13.14
C VAL A 97 -7.93 -6.57 -14.10
N SER A 98 -6.77 -6.41 -14.72
CA SER A 98 -6.12 -7.46 -15.49
C SER A 98 -5.64 -8.59 -14.56
N PRO A 99 -6.12 -9.84 -14.75
CA PRO A 99 -5.69 -10.97 -13.94
C PRO A 99 -4.19 -11.20 -14.02
N ASP A 100 -3.59 -11.04 -15.19
CA ASP A 100 -2.17 -11.35 -15.44
C ASP A 100 -1.23 -10.26 -14.92
N ALA A 101 -1.71 -9.02 -14.84
CA ALA A 101 -0.92 -7.90 -14.33
C ALA A 101 -1.06 -7.70 -12.81
N CYS A 102 -2.11 -8.24 -12.17
CA CYS A 102 -2.35 -8.06 -10.74
C CYS A 102 -1.29 -8.82 -9.91
N MET A 103 -0.68 -8.13 -8.94
CA MET A 103 0.33 -8.70 -8.04
C MET A 103 -0.16 -9.03 -6.62
N LEU A 104 -1.48 -8.99 -6.38
CA LEU A 104 -2.09 -9.32 -5.09
C LEU A 104 -1.71 -8.41 -3.91
N CYS A 105 -1.18 -7.21 -4.14
CA CYS A 105 -0.78 -6.29 -3.06
C CYS A 105 -1.95 -5.74 -2.21
N GLY A 106 -3.17 -5.73 -2.75
CA GLY A 106 -4.37 -5.28 -2.03
C GLY A 106 -4.57 -3.78 -1.88
N VAL A 107 -3.65 -2.93 -2.36
CA VAL A 107 -3.72 -1.45 -2.23
C VAL A 107 -5.03 -0.88 -2.82
N CYS A 108 -5.50 -1.40 -3.96
CA CYS A 108 -6.77 -0.96 -4.53
C CYS A 108 -7.98 -1.34 -3.64
N ALA A 109 -7.96 -2.53 -3.03
CA ALA A 109 -9.02 -3.02 -2.16
C ALA A 109 -9.06 -2.29 -0.81
N SER A 110 -7.90 -1.95 -0.26
CA SER A 110 -7.82 -1.13 0.96
C SER A 110 -8.39 0.28 0.72
N ARG A 111 -8.26 0.83 -0.48
CA ARG A 111 -8.82 2.15 -0.85
C ARG A 111 -10.30 2.14 -1.25
N CYS A 112 -10.90 0.98 -1.47
CA CYS A 112 -12.34 0.88 -1.76
C CYS A 112 -13.17 0.90 -0.46
N GLN A 113 -13.69 2.06 -0.07
CA GLN A 113 -14.41 2.24 1.20
C GLN A 113 -15.66 1.36 1.34
N VAL A 114 -16.30 1.06 0.21
CA VAL A 114 -17.52 0.24 0.15
C VAL A 114 -17.19 -1.27 0.21
N GLY A 115 -15.92 -1.65 0.09
CA GLY A 115 -15.50 -3.06 0.10
C GLY A 115 -15.80 -3.82 -1.20
N ALA A 116 -16.05 -3.11 -2.31
CA ALA A 116 -16.44 -3.72 -3.58
C ALA A 116 -15.30 -4.43 -4.36
N ILE A 117 -14.08 -4.50 -3.82
CA ILE A 117 -12.96 -5.19 -4.45
C ILE A 117 -12.59 -6.39 -3.59
N ARG A 118 -12.90 -7.59 -4.09
CA ARG A 118 -12.52 -8.85 -3.45
C ARG A 118 -11.16 -9.32 -3.93
N MET A 119 -10.39 -9.95 -3.05
CA MET A 119 -9.07 -10.49 -3.38
C MET A 119 -9.16 -12.02 -3.37
N VAL A 120 -9.19 -12.63 -4.56
CA VAL A 120 -9.04 -14.06 -4.94
C VAL A 120 -9.89 -14.30 -6.19
N PRO A 121 -9.34 -14.92 -7.26
CA PRO A 121 -7.95 -15.35 -7.41
C PRO A 121 -6.97 -14.18 -7.65
N HIS A 122 -7.50 -13.00 -7.96
CA HIS A 122 -6.82 -11.71 -8.02
C HIS A 122 -7.78 -10.63 -7.50
N ALA A 123 -7.41 -9.34 -7.59
CA ALA A 123 -8.34 -8.27 -7.28
C ALA A 123 -9.49 -8.25 -8.30
N VAL A 124 -10.73 -8.39 -7.87
CA VAL A 124 -11.92 -8.36 -8.74
C VAL A 124 -12.91 -7.34 -8.20
N VAL A 125 -13.36 -6.44 -9.07
CA VAL A 125 -14.39 -5.44 -8.74
C VAL A 125 -15.77 -6.09 -8.88
N ASP A 126 -16.55 -6.07 -7.80
CA ASP A 126 -17.96 -6.48 -7.79
C ASP A 126 -18.84 -5.27 -8.15
N ASP A 127 -19.36 -5.26 -9.36
CA ASP A 127 -20.26 -4.22 -9.87
C ASP A 127 -21.72 -4.71 -10.00
N ALA A 128 -22.11 -5.77 -9.27
CA ALA A 128 -23.46 -6.32 -9.37
C ALA A 128 -24.52 -5.29 -8.93
N GLN A 129 -25.67 -5.25 -9.63
CA GLN A 129 -26.81 -4.44 -9.19
C GLN A 129 -27.43 -5.06 -7.94
N ARG A 130 -27.73 -4.24 -6.94
CA ARG A 130 -28.29 -4.68 -5.65
C ARG A 130 -29.30 -3.67 -5.15
N ASP A 131 -30.33 -4.12 -4.45
CA ASP A 131 -31.38 -3.24 -3.93
C ASP A 131 -30.84 -2.14 -3.01
N ALA A 132 -29.79 -2.43 -2.24
CA ALA A 132 -29.15 -1.45 -1.35
C ALA A 132 -28.28 -0.42 -2.10
N PHE A 133 -27.93 -0.70 -3.36
CA PHE A 133 -27.05 0.11 -4.20
C PHE A 133 -27.69 0.41 -5.57
N PRO A 134 -28.79 1.18 -5.61
CA PRO A 134 -29.44 1.55 -6.86
C PRO A 134 -28.55 2.45 -7.72
N GLU A 135 -28.81 2.48 -9.03
CA GLU A 135 -28.19 3.47 -9.92
C GLU A 135 -28.82 4.84 -9.67
N THR A 136 -28.05 5.91 -9.89
CA THR A 136 -28.51 7.29 -9.82
C THR A 136 -27.92 8.10 -10.96
N ASP A 137 -28.68 9.08 -11.44
CA ASP A 137 -28.21 10.10 -12.37
C ASP A 137 -27.75 11.37 -11.65
N ASP A 138 -27.92 11.46 -10.32
CA ASP A 138 -27.49 12.59 -9.50
C ASP A 138 -26.06 12.37 -8.96
N PRO A 139 -25.07 13.18 -9.40
CA PRO A 139 -23.71 13.11 -8.88
C PRO A 139 -23.61 13.40 -7.37
N ALA A 140 -24.52 14.20 -6.81
CA ALA A 140 -24.52 14.54 -5.39
C ALA A 140 -24.89 13.33 -4.53
N GLU A 141 -25.88 12.54 -4.95
CA GLU A 141 -26.27 11.30 -4.27
C GLU A 141 -25.12 10.27 -4.30
N SER A 142 -24.46 10.11 -5.47
CA SER A 142 -23.32 9.20 -5.57
C SER A 142 -22.13 9.62 -4.69
N LEU A 143 -21.87 10.93 -4.59
CA LEU A 143 -20.84 11.45 -3.70
C LEU A 143 -21.20 11.24 -2.23
N ALA A 144 -22.44 11.57 -1.84
CA ALA A 144 -22.93 11.36 -0.47
C ALA A 144 -22.87 9.88 -0.07
N ALA A 145 -23.17 8.96 -0.99
CA ALA A 145 -23.01 7.53 -0.77
C ALA A 145 -21.56 7.16 -0.46
N LEU A 146 -20.58 7.66 -1.22
CA LEU A 146 -19.16 7.43 -0.94
C LEU A 146 -18.74 8.01 0.43
N GLU A 147 -19.16 9.24 0.72
CA GLU A 147 -18.85 9.93 1.98
C GLU A 147 -19.41 9.18 3.19
N ALA A 148 -20.60 8.58 3.06
CA ALA A 148 -21.20 7.76 4.11
C ALA A 148 -20.35 6.54 4.49
N PHE A 149 -19.44 6.06 3.62
CA PHE A 149 -18.52 4.97 3.93
C PHE A 149 -17.17 5.41 4.51
N LEU A 150 -16.80 6.70 4.47
CA LEU A 150 -15.46 7.15 4.87
C LEU A 150 -15.10 6.84 6.33
N SER A 151 -16.08 6.88 7.23
CA SER A 151 -15.91 6.62 8.66
C SER A 151 -16.43 5.25 9.09
N VAL A 152 -16.91 4.42 8.17
CA VAL A 152 -17.50 3.13 8.50
C VAL A 152 -16.40 2.14 8.89
N PRO A 153 -16.46 1.52 10.08
CA PRO A 153 -15.49 0.51 10.47
C PRO A 153 -15.45 -0.65 9.47
N ARG A 154 -14.23 -1.05 9.13
CA ARG A 154 -13.97 -2.18 8.23
C ARG A 154 -13.27 -3.29 9.01
N THR A 155 -13.79 -4.50 8.92
CA THR A 155 -13.27 -5.68 9.64
C THR A 155 -12.99 -6.83 8.68
N GLY A 156 -12.18 -7.78 9.13
CA GLY A 156 -11.81 -8.96 8.35
C GLY A 156 -10.51 -8.78 7.56
N ASP A 157 -10.18 -9.78 6.74
CA ASP A 157 -8.95 -9.83 5.97
C ASP A 157 -9.29 -9.97 4.46
N PHE A 158 -8.60 -9.24 3.60
CA PHE A 158 -8.73 -9.39 2.15
C PHE A 158 -8.11 -10.70 1.66
N LEU A 159 -6.96 -11.07 2.22
CA LEU A 159 -6.21 -12.27 1.89
C LEU A 159 -5.66 -12.90 3.17
N LEU A 160 -5.58 -14.23 3.17
CA LEU A 160 -4.92 -15.00 4.22
C LEU A 160 -3.67 -15.62 3.64
N GLU A 161 -2.55 -15.44 4.33
CA GLU A 161 -1.28 -15.93 3.87
C GLU A 161 -1.23 -17.47 3.87
N SER A 162 -0.60 -18.01 2.83
CA SER A 162 -0.29 -19.43 2.67
C SER A 162 0.98 -19.57 1.84
N ASP A 163 1.61 -20.74 1.86
CA ASP A 163 2.74 -21.05 0.98
C ASP A 163 2.42 -20.72 -0.49
N ALA A 164 1.30 -21.25 -1.00
CA ALA A 164 0.88 -21.04 -2.38
C ALA A 164 0.62 -19.55 -2.72
N LEU A 165 0.01 -18.81 -1.79
CA LEU A 165 -0.25 -17.38 -2.02
C LEU A 165 1.03 -16.56 -2.08
N VAL A 166 1.99 -16.82 -1.19
CA VAL A 166 3.25 -16.07 -1.15
C VAL A 166 4.12 -16.39 -2.36
N ASP A 167 4.17 -17.65 -2.79
CA ASP A 167 4.91 -18.06 -3.97
C ASP A 167 4.28 -17.43 -5.24
N GLU A 168 2.95 -17.39 -5.34
CA GLU A 168 2.23 -16.73 -6.43
C GLU A 168 2.42 -15.20 -6.43
N MET A 169 2.32 -14.56 -5.25
CA MET A 169 2.56 -13.13 -5.10
C MET A 169 3.98 -12.77 -5.54
N ARG A 170 4.98 -13.56 -5.15
CA ARG A 170 6.38 -13.33 -5.55
C ARG A 170 6.56 -13.47 -7.06
N SER A 171 5.99 -14.49 -7.68
CA SER A 171 6.03 -14.66 -9.14
C SER A 171 5.43 -13.45 -9.87
N ARG A 172 4.26 -12.98 -9.42
CA ARG A 172 3.58 -11.81 -10.00
C ARG A 172 4.32 -10.50 -9.74
N LEU A 173 4.96 -10.35 -8.59
CA LEU A 173 5.81 -9.20 -8.26
C LEU A 173 6.95 -9.09 -9.29
N LEU A 174 7.68 -10.18 -9.53
CA LEU A 174 8.79 -10.19 -10.48
C LEU A 174 8.31 -9.92 -11.92
N ALA A 175 7.17 -10.50 -12.32
CA ALA A 175 6.56 -10.22 -13.61
C ALA A 175 6.12 -8.75 -13.75
N ALA A 176 5.56 -8.16 -12.69
CA ALA A 176 5.18 -6.75 -12.68
C ALA A 176 6.42 -5.85 -12.77
N TRP A 177 7.49 -6.17 -12.02
CA TRP A 177 8.74 -5.43 -12.09
C TRP A 177 9.34 -5.46 -13.49
N GLY A 178 9.46 -6.64 -14.11
CA GLY A 178 9.97 -6.77 -15.48
C GLY A 178 9.15 -6.02 -16.53
N ARG A 179 7.85 -5.81 -16.29
CA ARG A 179 6.96 -5.07 -17.20
C ARG A 179 6.96 -3.56 -16.96
N VAL A 180 7.03 -3.10 -15.72
CA VAL A 180 6.95 -1.67 -15.35
C VAL A 180 8.33 -1.01 -15.40
N GLY A 181 9.38 -1.76 -15.08
CA GLY A 181 10.78 -1.30 -15.10
C GLY A 181 11.23 -0.62 -13.79
N ASP A 182 12.30 0.16 -13.88
CA ASP A 182 13.10 0.62 -12.74
C ASP A 182 12.36 1.42 -11.67
N ARG A 183 11.22 2.06 -11.99
CA ARG A 183 10.45 2.83 -11.00
C ARG A 183 9.51 1.98 -10.14
N PHE A 184 9.39 0.69 -10.47
CA PHE A 184 8.45 -0.20 -9.81
C PHE A 184 8.72 -0.37 -8.30
N PRO A 185 9.98 -0.54 -7.83
CA PRO A 185 10.28 -0.66 -6.40
C PRO A 185 9.76 0.53 -5.59
N ASP A 186 10.16 1.76 -5.95
CA ASP A 186 9.76 2.98 -5.26
C ASP A 186 8.24 3.19 -5.28
N HIS A 187 7.62 2.96 -6.44
CA HIS A 187 6.18 3.16 -6.61
C HIS A 187 5.37 2.14 -5.80
N LEU A 188 5.82 0.88 -5.76
CA LEU A 188 5.23 -0.16 -4.94
C LEU A 188 5.41 0.13 -3.45
N ALA A 189 6.64 0.46 -3.02
CA ALA A 189 6.97 0.77 -1.64
C ALA A 189 6.13 1.95 -1.14
N ARG A 190 6.12 3.07 -1.87
CA ARG A 190 5.28 4.24 -1.57
C ARG A 190 3.80 3.85 -1.40
N ASN A 191 3.24 3.11 -2.35
CA ASN A 191 1.80 2.79 -2.32
C ASN A 191 1.44 1.84 -1.17
N LEU A 192 2.31 0.88 -0.86
CA LEU A 192 2.14 -0.01 0.28
C LEU A 192 2.24 0.76 1.61
N LEU A 193 3.20 1.68 1.74
CA LEU A 193 3.36 2.54 2.90
C LEU A 193 2.12 3.43 3.11
N ILE A 194 1.62 4.08 2.05
CA ILE A 194 0.37 4.87 2.14
C ILE A 194 -0.81 3.98 2.54
N ALA A 195 -0.93 2.79 1.94
CA ALA A 195 -2.01 1.85 2.29
C ALA A 195 -1.89 1.30 3.72
N ALA A 196 -0.68 1.25 4.28
CA ALA A 196 -0.41 0.91 5.68
C ALA A 196 -0.53 2.12 6.62
N GLY A 197 -1.00 3.28 6.14
CA GLY A 197 -1.29 4.45 6.97
C GLY A 197 -0.12 5.40 7.19
N ALA A 198 0.99 5.25 6.46
CA ALA A 198 2.09 6.19 6.47
C ALA A 198 1.89 7.34 5.46
N GLY A 199 2.47 8.51 5.74
CA GLY A 199 2.70 9.49 4.68
C GLY A 199 3.96 9.08 3.92
N ALA A 200 3.88 8.96 2.59
CA ALA A 200 5.03 8.59 1.78
C ALA A 200 5.02 9.32 0.43
N ALA A 201 6.11 10.02 0.12
CA ALA A 201 6.33 10.70 -1.14
C ALA A 201 7.57 10.13 -1.81
N MET A 202 7.41 9.63 -3.03
CA MET A 202 8.53 9.12 -3.85
C MET A 202 9.21 10.26 -4.58
N ARG A 203 10.53 10.21 -4.72
CA ARG A 203 11.32 11.22 -5.44
C ARG A 203 11.05 11.18 -6.94
N ARG A 204 11.10 12.35 -7.58
CA ARG A 204 11.10 12.46 -9.04
C ARG A 204 12.45 12.01 -9.61
N LYS A 205 12.44 11.05 -10.54
CA LYS A 205 13.64 10.60 -11.26
C LYS A 205 14.39 11.78 -11.89
N GLY A 206 15.70 11.84 -11.65
CA GLY A 206 16.61 12.85 -12.20
C GLY A 206 16.76 14.12 -11.35
N ASP A 207 16.02 14.24 -10.24
CA ASP A 207 16.25 15.30 -9.26
C ASP A 207 17.20 14.80 -8.16
N ASN A 208 18.41 15.36 -8.11
CA ASN A 208 19.43 14.99 -7.13
C ASN A 208 19.47 15.95 -5.93
N ALA A 209 18.53 16.90 -5.84
CA ALA A 209 18.47 17.83 -4.72
C ALA A 209 18.04 17.13 -3.42
N ALA A 210 17.19 16.10 -3.51
CA ALA A 210 16.94 15.13 -2.46
C ALA A 210 17.59 13.79 -2.87
N ARG A 211 18.20 13.08 -1.92
CA ARG A 211 18.85 11.77 -2.19
C ARG A 211 17.87 10.61 -2.00
N MET A 212 17.17 10.61 -0.87
CA MET A 212 16.16 9.61 -0.52
C MET A 212 15.18 9.30 -1.65
N ASP A 213 14.94 8.01 -1.85
CA ASP A 213 13.92 7.54 -2.77
C ASP A 213 12.51 7.87 -2.27
N ILE A 214 12.28 7.72 -0.96
CA ILE A 214 10.98 8.01 -0.33
C ILE A 214 11.16 8.89 0.92
N ALA A 215 10.51 10.04 0.93
CA ALA A 215 10.30 10.83 2.14
C ALA A 215 9.07 10.32 2.90
N LEU A 216 9.26 9.96 4.17
CA LEU A 216 8.19 9.53 5.07
C LEU A 216 7.68 10.71 5.92
N GLY A 217 6.41 10.67 6.31
CA GLY A 217 5.80 11.72 7.11
C GLY A 217 4.41 11.35 7.63
N ALA A 218 3.70 12.34 8.18
CA ALA A 218 2.40 12.11 8.79
C ALA A 218 1.42 11.44 7.81
N PRO A 219 0.56 10.50 8.27
CA PRO A 219 0.20 10.25 9.68
C PRO A 219 1.23 9.49 10.52
N TRP A 220 2.15 8.77 9.90
CA TRP A 220 3.28 8.12 10.56
C TRP A 220 4.41 7.91 9.57
N PRO A 221 5.68 8.15 9.95
CA PRO A 221 6.16 8.76 11.19
C PRO A 221 5.94 10.28 11.21
N ALA A 222 6.48 11.01 12.20
CA ALA A 222 6.56 12.47 12.11
C ALA A 222 7.45 12.91 10.93
N PHE A 223 8.60 12.24 10.78
CA PHE A 223 9.50 12.37 9.63
C PHE A 223 10.32 11.08 9.49
N GLY A 224 10.70 10.75 8.26
CA GLY A 224 11.63 9.66 7.98
C GLY A 224 12.07 9.64 6.53
N CYS A 225 12.97 8.72 6.22
CA CYS A 225 13.38 8.39 4.86
C CYS A 225 13.30 6.87 4.66
N ALA A 226 13.08 6.47 3.41
CA ALA A 226 13.13 5.08 3.02
C ALA A 226 13.79 4.88 1.66
N GLU A 227 14.56 3.80 1.56
CA GLU A 227 15.16 3.31 0.32
C GLU A 227 14.44 2.03 -0.12
N ALA A 228 14.11 1.95 -1.41
CA ALA A 228 13.32 0.85 -1.97
C ALA A 228 14.21 -0.07 -2.83
N GLU A 229 15.00 -0.91 -2.15
CA GLU A 229 16.02 -1.74 -2.80
C GLU A 229 15.55 -3.17 -3.03
N PHE A 230 15.35 -3.52 -4.31
CA PHE A 230 14.86 -4.85 -4.70
C PHE A 230 15.99 -5.69 -5.31
N GLY A 231 15.94 -7.00 -5.04
CA GLY A 231 16.95 -7.97 -5.47
C GLY A 231 18.13 -8.10 -4.50
N ASP A 232 18.84 -9.24 -4.61
CA ASP A 232 19.82 -9.68 -3.61
C ASP A 232 21.07 -8.79 -3.49
N VAL A 233 21.40 -8.04 -4.55
CA VAL A 233 22.60 -7.20 -4.59
C VAL A 233 22.29 -5.80 -4.07
N ALA A 234 21.24 -5.17 -4.61
CA ALA A 234 20.94 -3.77 -4.34
C ALA A 234 20.59 -3.53 -2.86
N VAL A 235 19.89 -4.49 -2.23
CA VAL A 235 19.55 -4.42 -0.80
C VAL A 235 20.78 -4.34 0.12
N LEU A 236 21.96 -4.79 -0.30
CA LEU A 236 23.15 -4.84 0.56
C LEU A 236 23.72 -3.45 0.87
N ASP A 237 23.52 -2.49 -0.02
CA ASP A 237 23.99 -1.11 0.13
C ASP A 237 22.93 -0.18 0.76
N ALA A 238 21.66 -0.60 0.76
CA ALA A 238 20.54 0.16 1.31
C ALA A 238 20.77 0.80 2.69
N PRO A 239 21.39 0.12 3.69
CA PRO A 239 21.64 0.75 4.99
C PRO A 239 22.64 1.91 4.90
N ARG A 240 23.60 1.84 3.97
CA ARG A 240 24.62 2.88 3.76
C ARG A 240 24.00 4.07 3.03
N ASP A 241 23.20 3.81 2.00
CA ASP A 241 22.50 4.87 1.26
C ASP A 241 21.52 5.62 2.18
N LEU A 242 20.82 4.90 3.06
CA LEU A 242 20.02 5.53 4.11
C LEU A 242 20.83 6.43 5.06
N MET A 243 22.11 6.17 5.31
CA MET A 243 22.92 7.06 6.15
C MET A 243 23.22 8.39 5.47
N ASP A 244 23.41 8.39 4.15
CA ASP A 244 23.50 9.62 3.37
C ASP A 244 22.17 10.40 3.47
N ASP A 245 21.04 9.71 3.42
CA ASP A 245 19.72 10.34 3.58
C ASP A 245 19.47 10.93 4.95
N VAL A 246 19.84 10.20 6.01
CA VAL A 246 19.75 10.67 7.38
C VAL A 246 20.64 11.90 7.56
N ALA A 247 21.87 11.88 7.05
CA ALA A 247 22.79 13.01 7.12
C ALA A 247 22.22 14.25 6.38
N VAL A 248 21.64 14.06 5.18
CA VAL A 248 20.96 15.15 4.45
C VAL A 248 19.75 15.65 5.22
N SER A 249 18.95 14.75 5.81
CA SER A 249 17.76 15.11 6.58
C SER A 249 18.08 15.96 7.80
N VAL A 250 19.10 15.56 8.56
CA VAL A 250 19.55 16.29 9.74
C VAL A 250 20.22 17.60 9.33
N GLY A 251 21.21 17.53 8.43
CA GLY A 251 22.06 18.66 8.09
C GLY A 251 21.38 19.75 7.25
N ARG A 252 20.54 19.36 6.29
CA ARG A 252 19.88 20.30 5.36
C ARG A 252 18.46 20.64 5.76
N PHE A 253 17.71 19.66 6.25
CA PHE A 253 16.28 19.84 6.56
C PHE A 253 16.00 20.03 8.05
N GLY A 254 17.05 20.07 8.89
CA GLY A 254 16.94 20.35 10.32
C GLY A 254 16.10 19.33 11.07
N LYS A 255 16.09 18.08 10.59
CA LYS A 255 15.33 16.99 11.20
C LYS A 255 16.09 16.44 12.40
N ASP A 256 15.34 16.02 13.41
CA ASP A 256 15.89 15.44 14.61
C ASP A 256 16.21 13.96 14.37
N GLN A 257 17.48 13.61 14.54
CA GLN A 257 17.99 12.25 14.36
C GLN A 257 17.32 11.26 15.31
N ASP A 258 16.96 11.69 16.53
CA ASP A 258 16.43 10.81 17.56
C ASP A 258 14.97 10.39 17.31
N THR A 259 14.26 11.13 16.45
CA THR A 259 12.85 10.88 16.13
C THR A 259 12.62 10.49 14.67
N LEU A 260 13.68 10.51 13.86
CA LEU A 260 13.65 10.14 12.45
C LEU A 260 13.51 8.61 12.30
N VAL A 261 12.63 8.18 11.41
CA VAL A 261 12.55 6.78 11.00
C VAL A 261 13.35 6.56 9.71
N ALA A 262 14.29 5.62 9.74
CA ALA A 262 15.01 5.14 8.56
C ALA A 262 14.51 3.73 8.21
N LEU A 263 14.12 3.49 6.96
CA LEU A 263 13.47 2.24 6.56
C LEU A 263 13.96 1.73 5.21
N VAL A 264 14.48 0.50 5.15
CA VAL A 264 14.70 -0.22 3.90
C VAL A 264 13.42 -0.98 3.55
N VAL A 265 12.92 -0.81 2.33
CA VAL A 265 11.84 -1.63 1.77
C VAL A 265 12.40 -2.55 0.70
N THR A 266 12.27 -3.87 0.88
CA THR A 266 12.88 -4.87 -0.01
C THR A 266 11.93 -6.01 -0.36
N ASP A 267 12.11 -6.65 -1.52
CA ASP A 267 11.42 -7.91 -1.83
C ASP A 267 12.10 -9.15 -1.21
N VAL A 268 13.37 -9.01 -0.79
CA VAL A 268 14.25 -10.10 -0.40
C VAL A 268 15.10 -9.74 0.82
N LEU A 269 15.09 -10.59 1.85
CA LEU A 269 15.95 -10.39 3.02
C LEU A 269 17.40 -10.80 2.68
N PRO A 270 18.40 -9.96 3.00
CA PRO A 270 19.81 -10.32 2.91
C PRO A 270 20.13 -11.59 3.71
N ASN A 271 21.03 -12.43 3.22
CA ASN A 271 21.49 -13.62 3.97
C ASN A 271 22.11 -13.19 5.32
N ARG A 272 22.00 -14.03 6.36
CA ARG A 272 22.53 -13.75 7.70
C ARG A 272 24.03 -13.46 7.73
N ARG A 273 24.78 -14.03 6.79
CA ARG A 273 26.24 -13.85 6.67
C ARG A 273 26.65 -12.58 5.91
N SER A 274 25.68 -11.86 5.32
CA SER A 274 25.96 -10.59 4.67
C SER A 274 26.34 -9.52 5.69
N GLU A 275 27.07 -8.50 5.24
CA GLU A 275 27.43 -7.36 6.09
C GLU A 275 26.22 -6.50 6.47
N TYR A 276 25.11 -6.59 5.71
CA TYR A 276 23.89 -5.82 5.91
C TYR A 276 23.48 -5.72 7.38
N TRP A 277 23.35 -6.87 8.05
CA TRP A 277 22.86 -6.94 9.43
C TRP A 277 23.84 -6.37 10.44
N ARG A 278 25.15 -6.43 10.15
CA ARG A 278 26.19 -5.80 10.98
C ARG A 278 26.19 -4.29 10.81
N ILE A 279 26.03 -3.80 9.58
CA ILE A 279 25.91 -2.35 9.33
C ILE A 279 24.71 -1.78 10.06
N VAL A 280 23.55 -2.45 10.02
CA VAL A 280 22.36 -2.03 10.77
C VAL A 280 22.63 -1.97 12.28
N GLN A 281 23.34 -2.95 12.84
CA GLN A 281 23.75 -2.96 14.24
C GLN A 281 24.73 -1.81 14.56
N ASP A 282 25.78 -1.67 13.76
CA ASP A 282 26.83 -0.65 13.94
C ASP A 282 26.25 0.76 13.89
N VAL A 283 25.34 1.03 12.94
CA VAL A 283 24.65 2.31 12.84
C VAL A 283 23.88 2.63 14.12
N ARG A 284 23.16 1.66 14.68
CA ARG A 284 22.46 1.84 15.96
C ARG A 284 23.44 2.12 17.09
N GLU A 285 24.50 1.33 17.21
CA GLU A 285 25.41 1.40 18.35
C GLU A 285 26.28 2.66 18.34
N VAL A 286 26.65 3.14 17.16
CA VAL A 286 27.50 4.33 16.99
C VAL A 286 26.67 5.61 16.93
N LEU A 287 25.55 5.61 16.21
CA LEU A 287 24.77 6.83 15.93
C LEU A 287 23.44 6.89 16.68
N GLY A 288 22.99 5.81 17.31
CA GLY A 288 21.66 5.74 17.93
C GLY A 288 20.50 5.65 16.92
N VAL A 289 20.79 5.57 15.62
CA VAL A 289 19.78 5.52 14.55
C VAL A 289 19.34 4.06 14.34
N LYS A 290 18.03 3.80 14.44
CA LYS A 290 17.47 2.48 14.12
C LYS A 290 17.06 2.44 12.64
N ILE A 291 17.75 1.62 11.86
CA ILE A 291 17.31 1.26 10.51
C ILE A 291 16.34 0.09 10.60
N GLY A 292 15.14 0.25 10.04
CA GLY A 292 14.17 -0.83 9.86
C GLY A 292 14.33 -1.54 8.52
N THR A 293 13.98 -2.82 8.44
CA THR A 293 13.88 -3.61 7.22
C THR A 293 12.47 -4.14 7.06
N ALA A 294 11.69 -3.58 6.11
CA ALA A 294 10.35 -4.04 5.79
C ALA A 294 10.35 -4.82 4.47
N THR A 295 9.92 -6.09 4.49
CA THR A 295 9.71 -6.81 3.24
C THR A 295 8.41 -6.35 2.56
N VAL A 296 8.35 -6.45 1.23
CA VAL A 296 7.09 -6.27 0.47
C VAL A 296 5.99 -7.17 1.04
N LEU A 297 6.33 -8.40 1.46
CA LEU A 297 5.39 -9.30 2.12
C LEU A 297 4.87 -8.71 3.45
N ALA A 298 5.75 -8.17 4.29
CA ALA A 298 5.35 -7.56 5.56
C ALA A 298 4.35 -6.41 5.35
N LEU A 299 4.62 -5.52 4.39
CA LEU A 299 3.70 -4.43 4.06
C LEU A 299 2.40 -4.94 3.43
N CYS A 300 2.45 -5.94 2.54
CA CYS A 300 1.25 -6.61 2.02
C CYS A 300 0.39 -7.19 3.15
N LEU A 301 0.99 -7.82 4.18
CA LEU A 301 0.24 -8.36 5.32
C LEU A 301 -0.48 -7.24 6.11
N LEU A 302 0.12 -6.05 6.25
CA LEU A 302 -0.58 -4.90 6.84
C LEU A 302 -1.81 -4.52 6.01
N VAL A 303 -1.61 -4.37 4.70
CA VAL A 303 -2.66 -3.96 3.76
C VAL A 303 -3.78 -5.00 3.70
N TRP A 304 -3.44 -6.30 3.64
CA TRP A 304 -4.41 -7.39 3.59
C TRP A 304 -5.30 -7.44 4.83
N ARG A 305 -4.82 -6.94 5.96
CA ARG A 305 -5.55 -6.93 7.24
C ARG A 305 -6.13 -5.58 7.63
N GLY A 306 -5.94 -4.56 6.77
CA GLY A 306 -6.31 -3.18 7.08
C GLY A 306 -5.65 -2.63 8.35
N LYS A 307 -4.46 -3.15 8.73
CA LYS A 307 -3.73 -2.67 9.90
C LYS A 307 -2.85 -1.49 9.53
N LYS A 308 -2.76 -0.51 10.43
CA LYS A 308 -1.85 0.62 10.27
C LYS A 308 -0.51 0.32 10.90
N ILE A 309 0.55 0.84 10.30
CA ILE A 309 1.91 0.74 10.82
C ILE A 309 2.06 1.43 12.18
N SER A 310 1.29 2.51 12.41
CA SER A 310 1.27 3.25 13.68
C SER A 310 0.65 2.47 14.85
N ASP A 311 -0.05 1.36 14.57
CA ASP A 311 -0.66 0.51 15.60
C ASP A 311 0.33 -0.56 16.12
N LEU A 312 1.56 -0.55 15.61
CA LEU A 312 2.61 -1.52 15.90
C LEU A 312 3.75 -0.89 16.71
N PRO A 313 4.61 -1.71 17.34
CA PRO A 313 5.82 -1.19 18.00
C PRO A 313 6.65 -0.35 17.03
N ALA A 314 7.14 0.81 17.49
CA ALA A 314 7.85 1.77 16.65
C ALA A 314 9.12 1.19 16.00
N ASP A 315 9.76 0.22 16.67
CA ASP A 315 10.96 -0.46 16.22
C ASP A 315 10.69 -1.88 15.69
N LEU A 316 9.43 -2.21 15.37
CA LEU A 316 9.07 -3.54 14.87
C LEU A 316 9.95 -4.01 13.71
N PHE A 317 10.28 -3.10 12.78
CA PHE A 317 11.07 -3.44 11.59
C PHE A 317 12.57 -3.42 11.85
N HIS A 318 13.05 -3.00 13.02
CA HIS A 318 14.48 -3.00 13.32
C HIS A 318 14.95 -4.43 13.61
N VAL A 319 15.74 -4.96 12.69
CA VAL A 319 16.27 -6.32 12.71
C VAL A 319 17.77 -6.25 12.43
N ASP A 320 18.56 -6.97 13.20
CA ASP A 320 20.01 -6.97 13.15
C ASP A 320 20.59 -8.40 13.25
N VAL A 321 21.90 -8.53 13.47
CA VAL A 321 22.59 -9.82 13.57
C VAL A 321 22.10 -10.69 14.73
N ASP A 322 21.61 -10.07 15.81
CA ASP A 322 21.15 -10.73 17.03
C ASP A 322 19.71 -11.22 16.88
N THR A 323 18.99 -10.74 15.86
CA THR A 323 17.63 -11.19 15.60
C THR A 323 17.64 -12.63 15.09
N GLU A 324 17.00 -13.55 15.82
CA GLU A 324 17.01 -14.97 15.47
C GLU A 324 16.22 -15.27 14.19
N SER A 325 15.04 -14.67 14.04
CA SER A 325 14.11 -14.94 12.93
C SER A 325 13.26 -13.71 12.62
N TYR A 326 13.26 -13.31 11.35
CA TYR A 326 12.43 -12.20 10.85
C TYR A 326 10.93 -12.55 10.94
N ARG A 327 10.61 -13.83 10.75
CA ARG A 327 9.24 -14.34 10.88
C ARG A 327 8.65 -14.00 12.25
N THR A 328 9.35 -14.37 13.32
CA THR A 328 8.84 -14.20 14.69
C THR A 328 9.00 -12.77 15.19
N ALA A 329 10.04 -12.05 14.73
CA ALA A 329 10.29 -10.68 15.13
C ALA A 329 9.37 -9.66 14.44
N VAL A 330 8.97 -9.91 13.18
CA VAL A 330 8.24 -8.93 12.35
C VAL A 330 6.88 -9.45 11.88
N LEU A 331 6.86 -10.58 11.16
CA LEU A 331 5.66 -11.03 10.45
C LEU A 331 4.55 -11.52 11.39
N GLU A 332 4.89 -12.31 12.40
CA GLU A 332 3.92 -12.82 13.37
C GLU A 332 3.34 -11.72 14.28
N PRO A 333 4.11 -10.72 14.74
CA PRO A 333 3.57 -9.53 15.42
C PRO A 333 2.58 -8.72 14.56
N ILE A 334 2.86 -8.52 13.27
CA ILE A 334 1.89 -7.91 12.34
C ILE A 334 0.56 -8.67 12.38
N LEU A 335 0.63 -10.00 12.37
CA LEU A 335 -0.56 -10.86 12.40
C LEU A 335 -1.21 -10.98 13.78
N GLY A 336 -0.46 -10.78 14.87
CA GLY A 336 -0.89 -11.15 16.22
C GLY A 336 -1.10 -12.67 16.39
N ARG A 337 -0.52 -13.48 15.50
CA ARG A 337 -0.62 -14.95 15.48
C ARG A 337 0.52 -15.55 14.65
N LYS A 338 0.69 -16.87 14.76
CA LYS A 338 1.65 -17.60 13.92
C LYS A 338 1.34 -17.49 12.44
N LEU A 339 2.40 -17.42 11.65
CA LEU A 339 2.36 -17.30 10.19
C LEU A 339 1.98 -18.65 9.56
N LYS A 340 0.96 -18.66 8.68
CA LYS A 340 0.49 -19.87 7.99
C LYS A 340 1.31 -20.22 6.75
N ILE A 341 2.62 -20.14 6.86
CA ILE A 341 3.57 -20.46 5.80
C ILE A 341 4.51 -21.51 6.36
N GLY A 342 4.78 -22.57 5.61
CA GLY A 342 5.73 -23.62 5.98
C GLY A 342 7.11 -23.09 6.35
N SER A 343 7.93 -23.94 6.97
CA SER A 343 9.29 -23.62 7.40
C SER A 343 10.32 -23.63 6.27
N ALA A 344 9.90 -23.91 5.03
CA ALA A 344 10.78 -23.87 3.88
C ALA A 344 11.42 -22.47 3.75
N PRO A 345 12.74 -22.37 3.48
CA PRO A 345 13.41 -21.09 3.35
C PRO A 345 12.77 -20.24 2.27
N ARG A 346 12.29 -19.06 2.66
CA ARG A 346 11.77 -18.03 1.77
C ARG A 346 12.43 -16.71 2.14
N PRO A 347 13.19 -16.10 1.22
CA PRO A 347 13.88 -14.85 1.51
C PRO A 347 12.97 -13.68 1.91
N SER A 348 11.67 -13.71 1.59
CA SER A 348 10.71 -12.68 2.04
C SER A 348 10.11 -12.95 3.43
N VAL A 349 10.38 -14.13 4.01
CA VAL A 349 9.78 -14.63 5.25
C VAL A 349 10.79 -14.73 6.39
N ASP A 350 12.00 -15.22 6.08
CA ASP A 350 13.06 -15.33 7.07
C ASP A 350 14.44 -15.14 6.45
N VAL A 351 15.39 -14.76 7.29
CA VAL A 351 16.79 -14.58 6.92
C VAL A 351 17.37 -15.94 6.58
N ALA A 352 17.85 -16.10 5.34
CA ALA A 352 18.53 -17.33 4.93
C ALA A 352 19.80 -17.53 5.78
N LYS A 353 20.01 -18.76 6.27
CA LYS A 353 21.17 -19.16 7.09
C LYS A 353 22.49 -19.14 6.32
#